data_AF-A0A8X6KC93-F1
#
_entry.id   AF-A0A8X6KC93-F1
#
_cell.length_a   1.000
_cell.length_b   1.000
_cell.length_c   1.000
_cell.angle_alpha   90.00
_cell.angle_beta   90.00
_cell.angle_gamma   90.00
#
_symmetry.space_group_name_H-M   'P 1'
#
loop_
_entity.id
_entity.type
_entity.pdbx_description
1 polymer ?
#
loop_
_entity_poly.entity_id
_entity_poly.type
_entity_poly.pdbx_seq_one_letter_code
_entity_poly.pdbx_strand_id
1 'polypeptide(L)' 'MERPDCETYNPCSWQTYRWIGTERLNGDTHNSSCNCPLDKICTYHRDNTNLRMYVFLCYPLTTTTNSTGAV' A
#
# COMPACT_ATOMS: atom_id res chain seq x y z
N MET A 1 -18.46 -12.71 7.84
CA MET A 1 -18.58 -11.82 6.68
C MET A 1 -17.24 -11.83 5.98
N GLU A 2 -17.17 -12.45 4.80
CA GLU A 2 -15.97 -12.37 3.97
C GLU A 2 -15.86 -10.94 3.41
N ARG A 3 -14.64 -10.39 3.38
CA ARG A 3 -14.40 -9.05 2.85
C ARG A 3 -14.43 -9.14 1.32
N PRO A 4 -15.10 -8.21 0.62
CA PRO A 4 -15.16 -8.22 -0.84
C PRO A 4 -13.78 -7.97 -1.45
N ASP A 5 -13.61 -8.30 -2.73
CA ASP A 5 -12.38 -8.00 -3.45
C ASP A 5 -12.25 -6.50 -3.76
N CYS A 6 -11.03 -5.97 -3.65
CA CYS A 6 -10.74 -4.59 -4.01
C CYS A 6 -10.75 -4.41 -5.55
N GLU A 7 -11.38 -3.33 -6.01
CA GLU A 7 -11.22 -2.88 -7.39
C GLU A 7 -9.77 -2.44 -7.64
N THR A 8 -9.40 -2.38 -8.92
CA THR A 8 -8.07 -1.95 -9.33
C THR A 8 -7.86 -0.47 -8.98
N TYR A 9 -6.68 -0.14 -8.45
CA TYR A 9 -6.31 1.17 -7.91
C TYR A 9 -7.05 1.60 -6.63
N ASN A 10 -7.90 0.75 -6.05
CA ASN A 10 -8.46 1.04 -4.73
C ASN A 10 -7.46 0.74 -3.61
N PRO A 11 -7.52 1.48 -2.49
CA PRO A 11 -6.66 1.23 -1.35
C PRO A 11 -6.95 -0.13 -0.74
N CYS A 12 -5.90 -0.90 -0.51
CA CYS A 12 -5.94 -2.22 0.13
C CYS A 12 -5.38 -2.18 1.56
N SER A 13 -4.47 -1.25 1.83
CA SER A 13 -3.93 -0.98 3.15
C SER A 13 -3.48 0.47 3.23
N TRP A 14 -3.42 1.03 4.42
CA TRP A 14 -2.70 2.26 4.66
C TRP A 14 -1.99 2.21 6.00
N GLN A 15 -0.91 2.96 6.10
CA GLN A 15 -0.10 3.03 7.29
C GLN A 15 0.14 4.47 7.66
N THR A 16 -0.31 4.85 8.85
CA THR A 16 -0.15 6.21 9.35
C THR A 16 1.02 6.25 10.29
N TYR A 17 1.97 7.17 10.06
CA TYR A 17 3.12 7.33 10.93
C TYR A 17 3.00 8.60 11.75
N ARG A 18 3.31 8.49 13.04
CA ARG A 18 3.49 9.65 13.89
C ARG A 18 4.95 10.10 13.77
N TRP A 19 5.13 11.39 13.52
CA TRP A 19 6.46 12.00 13.51
C TRP A 19 6.64 12.85 14.76
N ILE A 20 7.80 12.72 15.43
CA ILE A 20 8.25 13.66 16.46
C ILE A 20 9.58 14.24 15.96
N GLY A 21 9.56 15.52 15.56
CA GLY A 21 10.70 16.11 14.86
C GLY A 21 11.02 15.37 13.55
N THR A 22 12.24 14.86 13.43
CA THR A 22 12.71 14.08 12.27
C THR A 22 12.61 12.56 12.50
N GLU A 23 12.13 12.11 13.66
CA GLU A 23 12.02 10.69 13.99
C GLU A 23 10.64 10.15 13.61
N ARG A 24 10.64 9.04 12.85
CA ARG A 24 9.45 8.28 12.50
C ARG A 24 9.14 7.30 13.62
N LEU A 25 8.06 7.56 14.37
CA LEU A 25 7.55 6.61 15.35
C LEU A 25 6.71 5.53 14.66
N ASN A 26 6.58 4.38 15.34
CA ASN A 26 5.73 3.29 14.89
C ASN A 26 4.34 3.81 14.51
N GLY A 27 3.89 3.37 13.34
CA GLY A 27 2.61 3.71 12.77
C GLY A 27 1.60 2.59 12.94
N ASP A 28 0.32 2.96 12.94
CA ASP A 28 -0.77 2.00 12.85
C ASP A 28 -0.96 1.58 11.39
N THR A 29 -1.04 0.27 11.18
CA THR A 29 -1.40 -0.32 9.89
C THR A 29 -2.88 -0.62 9.89
N HIS A 30 -3.59 -0.10 8.90
CA HIS A 30 -5.01 -0.31 8.73
C HIS A 30 -5.26 -1.05 7.42
N ASN A 31 -6.03 -2.13 7.48
CA ASN A 31 -6.44 -2.86 6.29
C ASN A 31 -7.72 -2.25 5.74
N SER A 32 -7.76 -2.00 4.42
CA SER A 32 -8.97 -1.55 3.74
C SER A 32 -10.09 -2.55 3.85
N SER A 33 -11.36 -2.13 3.84
CA SER A 33 -12.55 -2.99 3.99
C SER A 33 -12.67 -4.10 2.95
N CYS A 34 -11.84 -4.09 1.91
CA CYS A 34 -11.73 -5.10 0.88
C CYS A 34 -10.39 -5.86 0.97
N ASN A 35 -10.34 -7.06 0.39
CA ASN A 35 -9.09 -7.82 0.22
C ASN A 35 -8.56 -7.61 -1.20
N CYS A 36 -7.24 -7.46 -1.35
CA CYS A 36 -6.66 -7.49 -2.68
C CYS A 36 -6.79 -8.92 -3.24
N PRO A 37 -7.45 -9.12 -4.39
CA PRO A 37 -7.61 -10.45 -4.95
C PRO A 37 -6.26 -11.02 -5.40
N LEU A 38 -6.18 -12.35 -5.53
CA LEU A 38 -4.92 -13.07 -5.78
C LEU A 38 -4.24 -12.71 -7.12
N ASP A 39 -5.00 -12.17 -8.08
CA ASP A 39 -4.52 -11.69 -9.38
C ASP A 39 -3.96 -10.25 -9.32
N LYS A 40 -3.95 -9.63 -8.13
CA LYS A 40 -3.50 -8.27 -7.87
C LYS A 40 -2.48 -8.23 -6.75
N ILE A 41 -1.70 -7.15 -6.72
CA ILE A 41 -0.71 -6.90 -5.67
C ILE A 41 -1.04 -5.60 -4.93
N CYS A 42 -1.05 -5.68 -3.61
CA CYS A 42 -1.19 -4.51 -2.74
C CYS A 42 0.19 -3.85 -2.59
N THR A 43 0.45 -2.78 -3.35
CA THR A 43 1.77 -2.12 -3.37
C THR A 43 1.70 -0.70 -2.86
N TYR A 44 2.82 -0.23 -2.29
CA TYR A 44 2.93 1.11 -1.78
C TYR A 44 2.82 2.15 -2.90
N HIS A 45 1.88 3.07 -2.76
CA HIS A 45 1.74 4.25 -3.58
C HIS A 45 2.28 5.47 -2.82
N ARG A 46 3.42 5.99 -3.28
CA ARG A 46 4.03 7.20 -2.70
C ARG A 46 3.30 8.43 -3.20
N ASP A 47 2.42 8.97 -2.38
CA ASP A 47 1.93 10.33 -2.57
C ASP A 47 2.89 11.32 -1.90
N ASN A 48 3.47 12.22 -2.70
CA ASN A 48 4.44 13.22 -2.21
C ASN A 48 3.78 14.35 -1.40
N THR A 49 2.46 14.39 -1.31
CA THR A 49 1.75 15.48 -0.62
C THR A 49 1.61 15.26 0.89
N ASN A 50 1.68 14.01 1.37
CA ASN A 50 1.48 13.69 2.79
C ASN A 50 2.44 12.58 3.27
N LEU A 51 3.65 12.97 3.67
CA LEU A 51 4.68 12.08 4.26
C LEU A 51 4.26 11.37 5.58
N ARG A 52 3.03 11.62 6.06
CA ARG A 52 2.49 11.05 7.30
C ARG A 52 1.64 9.81 7.07
N MET A 53 1.25 9.53 5.82
CA MET A 53 0.39 8.41 5.46
C MET A 53 0.95 7.70 4.23
N TYR A 54 1.20 6.40 4.38
CA TYR A 54 1.60 5.52 3.29
C TYR A 54 0.35 4.78 2.83
N VAL A 55 -0.09 5.02 1.59
CA VAL A 55 -1.26 4.35 1.02
C VAL A 55 -0.78 3.19 0.16
N PHE A 56 -1.39 2.03 0.31
CA PHE A 56 -1.14 0.87 -0.55
C PHE A 56 -2.36 0.65 -1.43
N LEU A 57 -2.15 0.55 -2.73
CA LEU A 57 -3.22 0.35 -3.71
C LEU A 57 -3.11 -1.03 -4.34
N CYS A 58 -4.26 -1.60 -4.72
CA CYS A 58 -4.32 -2.83 -5.49
C CYS A 58 -4.00 -2.58 -6.96
N TYR A 59 -2.81 -2.96 -7.40
CA TYR A 59 -2.46 -2.93 -8.81
C TYR A 59 -2.71 -4.30 -9.44
N PRO A 60 -3.06 -4.36 -10.74
CA PRO A 60 -3.03 -5.63 -11.45
C PRO A 60 -1.61 -6.19 -11.37
N LEU A 61 -1.47 -7.52 -11.28
CA LEU A 61 -0.19 -8.18 -11.49
C LEU A 61 0.25 -7.90 -12.94
N THR A 62 0.86 -6.75 -13.17
CA THR A 62 1.61 -6.55 -14.40
C THR A 62 2.72 -7.58 -14.36
N THR A 63 2.79 -8.45 -15.35
CA THR A 63 3.95 -9.28 -15.65
C THR A 63 5.13 -8.37 -15.96
N THR A 64 5.67 -7.71 -14.93
CA THR A 64 6.89 -6.94 -15.03
C THR A 64 8.04 -7.92 -14.91
N THR A 65 8.25 -8.71 -15.97
CA THR A 65 9.59 -9.17 -16.30
C THR A 65 10.38 -7.91 -16.63
N ASN A 66 11.04 -7.30 -15.64
CA ASN A 66 12.31 -6.60 -15.84
C ASN A 66 12.96 -6.11 -14.54
N SER A 67 14.04 -6.78 -14.17
CA SER A 67 15.39 -6.18 -14.21
C SER A 67 15.61 -4.89 -13.42
N THR A 68 15.96 -4.99 -12.14
CA THR A 68 17.01 -4.14 -11.57
C THR A 68 17.65 -4.84 -10.39
N GLY A 69 18.92 -5.19 -10.53
CA GLY A 69 19.73 -5.77 -9.46
C GLY A 69 19.75 -4.87 -8.23
N ALA A 70 19.59 -5.49 -7.06
CA ALA A 70 20.06 -4.90 -5.83
C ALA A 70 21.59 -5.02 -5.83
N VAL A 71 22.24 -3.87 -5.94
CA VAL A 71 23.61 -3.62 -5.50
C VAL A 71 23.71 -3.76 -3.98
#